data_AF-A0AA96IS64-F1
#
_entry.id   AF-A0AA96IS64-F1
#
_cell.length_a   1.000
_cell.length_b   1.000
_cell.length_c   1.000
_cell.angle_alpha   90.00
_cell.angle_beta   90.00
_cell.angle_gamma   90.00
#
_symmetry.space_group_name_H-M   'P 1'
#
loop_
_entity.id
_entity.type
_entity.pdbx_description
1 polymer ?
#
loop_
_entity_poly.entity_id
_entity_poly.type
_entity_poly.pdbx_seq_one_letter_code
_entity_poly.pdbx_strand_id
1 'polypeptide(L)'
;MTDIYQAFAERYHRPYPTLEDAFDAKFGVPLDDVTLNDSHQMVVVATRLDASSERIINYLNDHAQLSINAMFFSAFEDGGNHYLSRAWMIDPDEPPQPATRKAQKAPWNGEFYASFGDDRPLGAGPAFWFHRRWRRPLVLQDAQPAF
;
A
#
# COMPACT_ATOMS: atom_id res chain seq x y z
N MET A 1 -15.80 -8.85 -17.97
CA MET A 1 -14.40 -8.32 -18.01
C MET A 1 -13.94 -8.27 -19.45
N THR A 2 -14.17 -9.34 -20.21
CA THR A 2 -14.00 -9.45 -21.67
C THR A 2 -14.77 -8.39 -22.47
N ASP A 3 -15.99 -8.01 -22.08
CA ASP A 3 -16.80 -7.02 -22.82
C ASP A 3 -16.16 -5.62 -22.91
N ILE A 4 -15.46 -5.19 -21.85
CA ILE A 4 -14.79 -3.88 -21.82
C ILE A 4 -13.58 -3.90 -22.77
N TYR A 5 -12.83 -5.00 -22.76
CA TYR A 5 -11.70 -5.16 -23.66
C TYR A 5 -12.16 -5.21 -25.11
N GLN A 6 -13.22 -5.94 -25.41
CA GLN A 6 -13.75 -6.08 -26.76
C GLN A 6 -14.19 -4.72 -27.33
N ALA A 7 -14.94 -3.92 -26.57
CA ALA A 7 -15.32 -2.57 -26.99
C ALA A 7 -14.10 -1.65 -27.22
N PHE A 8 -13.04 -1.80 -26.40
CA PHE A 8 -11.77 -1.12 -26.62
C PHE A 8 -11.06 -1.61 -27.89
N ALA A 9 -11.00 -2.91 -28.12
CA ALA A 9 -10.35 -3.52 -29.27
C ALA A 9 -11.00 -3.08 -30.58
N GLU A 10 -12.33 -3.08 -30.63
CA GLU A 10 -13.11 -2.59 -31.77
C GLU A 10 -12.88 -1.09 -32.00
N ARG A 11 -12.99 -0.27 -30.94
CA ARG A 11 -12.82 1.19 -31.06
C ARG A 11 -11.44 1.60 -31.56
N TYR A 12 -10.40 0.88 -31.17
CA TYR A 12 -9.01 1.21 -31.50
C TYR A 12 -8.39 0.27 -32.55
N HIS A 13 -9.21 -0.55 -33.24
CA HIS A 13 -8.79 -1.48 -34.28
C HIS A 13 -7.57 -2.31 -33.86
N ARG A 14 -7.66 -2.93 -32.69
CA ARG A 14 -6.58 -3.77 -32.17
C ARG A 14 -6.44 -5.04 -33.02
N PRO A 15 -5.22 -5.57 -33.19
CA PRO A 15 -4.98 -6.76 -34.01
C PRO A 15 -5.55 -8.04 -33.40
N TYR A 16 -5.81 -8.05 -32.10
CA TYR A 16 -6.38 -9.18 -31.37
C TYR A 16 -7.78 -8.80 -30.85
N PRO A 17 -8.83 -9.58 -31.21
CA PRO A 17 -10.21 -9.25 -30.88
C PRO A 17 -10.60 -9.66 -29.45
N THR A 18 -9.90 -10.65 -28.88
CA THR A 18 -10.14 -11.15 -27.52
C THR A 18 -9.05 -10.69 -26.57
N LEU A 19 -9.36 -10.61 -25.28
CA LEU A 19 -8.39 -10.24 -24.24
C LEU A 19 -7.35 -11.35 -24.09
N GLU A 20 -7.79 -12.60 -24.20
CA GLU A 20 -7.00 -13.82 -24.10
C GLU A 20 -5.90 -13.84 -25.15
N ASP A 21 -6.25 -13.68 -26.44
CA ASP A 21 -5.28 -13.67 -27.54
C ASP A 21 -4.29 -12.50 -27.42
N ALA A 22 -4.80 -11.33 -27.04
CA ALA A 22 -3.98 -10.13 -26.88
C ALA A 22 -3.00 -10.23 -25.71
N PHE A 23 -3.42 -10.89 -24.64
CA PHE A 23 -2.60 -11.10 -23.45
C PHE A 23 -1.50 -12.11 -23.74
N ASP A 24 -1.84 -13.25 -24.33
CA ASP A 24 -0.87 -14.29 -24.70
C ASP A 24 0.15 -13.75 -25.73
N ALA A 25 -0.31 -13.04 -26.76
CA ALA A 25 0.58 -12.43 -27.74
C ALA A 25 1.56 -11.40 -27.14
N LYS A 26 1.19 -10.75 -26.02
CA LYS A 26 2.02 -9.73 -25.37
C LYS A 26 2.96 -10.29 -24.31
N PHE A 27 2.50 -11.25 -23.52
CA PHE A 27 3.19 -11.75 -22.34
C PHE A 27 3.72 -13.19 -22.52
N GLY A 28 3.32 -13.90 -23.58
CA GLY A 28 3.74 -15.26 -23.89
C GLY A 28 3.26 -16.31 -22.90
N VAL A 29 2.19 -15.99 -22.16
CA VAL A 29 1.57 -16.87 -21.18
C VAL A 29 0.04 -16.80 -21.33
N PRO A 30 -0.68 -17.93 -21.26
CA PRO A 30 -2.13 -17.94 -21.26
C PRO A 30 -2.70 -17.13 -20.09
N LEU A 31 -3.76 -16.37 -20.34
CA LEU A 31 -4.41 -15.58 -19.28
C LEU A 31 -4.94 -16.46 -18.14
N ASP A 32 -5.40 -17.67 -18.47
CA ASP A 32 -5.93 -18.65 -17.51
C ASP A 32 -4.86 -19.18 -16.53
N ASP A 33 -3.59 -19.13 -16.92
CA ASP A 33 -2.46 -19.55 -16.08
C ASP A 33 -2.00 -18.44 -15.11
N VAL A 34 -2.58 -17.23 -15.23
CA VAL A 34 -2.24 -16.08 -14.38
C VAL A 34 -3.30 -15.92 -13.28
N THR A 35 -2.89 -16.06 -12.03
CA THR A 35 -3.73 -15.73 -10.89
C THR A 35 -3.88 -14.21 -10.74
N LEU A 36 -5.00 -13.69 -11.24
CA LEU A 36 -5.40 -12.29 -11.05
C LEU A 36 -6.11 -12.11 -9.69
N ASN A 37 -5.70 -11.07 -8.96
CA ASN A 37 -6.23 -10.68 -7.65
C ASN A 37 -5.90 -11.61 -6.47
N ASP A 38 -4.90 -12.48 -6.59
CA ASP A 38 -4.53 -13.40 -5.51
C ASP A 38 -3.89 -12.70 -4.30
N SER A 39 -3.27 -11.54 -4.51
CA SER A 39 -2.81 -10.67 -3.42
C SER A 39 -2.79 -9.21 -3.86
N HIS A 40 -3.53 -8.36 -3.15
CA HIS A 40 -3.46 -6.90 -3.30
C HIS A 40 -2.93 -6.33 -1.99
N GLN A 41 -1.77 -5.67 -2.06
CA GLN A 41 -1.18 -4.97 -0.93
C GLN A 41 -1.47 -3.48 -1.04
N MET A 42 -1.94 -2.88 0.05
CA MET A 42 -2.21 -1.45 0.17
C MET A 42 -1.31 -0.86 1.24
N VAL A 43 -0.69 0.30 0.96
CA VAL A 43 0.12 1.02 1.95
C VAL A 43 -0.44 2.43 2.14
N VAL A 44 -0.82 2.75 3.37
CA VAL A 44 -1.20 4.10 3.78
C VAL A 44 0.08 4.88 4.13
N VAL A 45 0.30 6.02 3.49
CA VAL A 45 1.47 6.88 3.75
C VAL A 45 1.00 8.19 4.36
N ALA A 46 1.47 8.50 5.57
CA ALA A 46 1.06 9.69 6.30
C ALA A 46 2.22 10.31 7.11
N THR A 47 2.08 11.56 7.53
CA THR A 47 3.03 12.20 8.46
C THR A 47 2.79 11.78 9.92
N ARG A 48 1.59 11.27 10.21
CA ARG A 48 1.19 10.73 11.52
C ARG A 48 0.07 9.72 11.32
N LEU A 49 0.05 8.72 12.18
CA LEU A 49 -1.06 7.77 12.32
C LEU A 49 -1.58 7.89 13.75
N ASP A 50 -2.89 8.04 13.92
CA ASP A 50 -3.53 8.04 15.23
C ASP A 50 -4.05 6.64 15.59
N ALA A 51 -4.34 6.40 16.88
CA ALA A 51 -4.79 5.09 17.36
C ALA A 51 -6.10 4.60 16.70
N SER A 52 -6.96 5.51 16.21
CA SER A 52 -8.17 5.10 15.48
C SER A 52 -7.83 4.57 14.09
N SER A 53 -6.87 5.17 13.39
CA SER A 53 -6.38 4.70 12.10
C SER A 53 -5.73 3.32 12.21
N GLU A 54 -4.90 3.08 13.23
CA GLU A 54 -4.36 1.74 13.50
C GLU A 54 -5.46 0.71 13.73
N ARG A 55 -6.48 1.07 14.52
CA ARG A 55 -7.62 0.19 14.79
C ARG A 55 -8.42 -0.13 13.52
N ILE A 56 -8.62 0.85 12.63
CA ILE A 56 -9.30 0.66 11.35
C ILE A 56 -8.49 -0.27 10.44
N ILE A 57 -7.18 -0.05 10.32
CA ILE A 57 -6.29 -0.90 9.51
C ILE A 57 -6.35 -2.34 10.00
N ASN A 58 -6.19 -2.56 11.31
CA ASN A 58 -6.28 -3.90 11.89
C ASN A 58 -7.66 -4.54 11.64
N TYR A 59 -8.75 -3.79 11.84
CA TYR A 59 -10.09 -4.29 11.57
C TYR A 59 -10.29 -4.71 10.11
N LEU A 60 -9.81 -3.91 9.15
CA LEU A 60 -9.93 -4.21 7.72
C LEU A 60 -9.06 -5.42 7.32
N ASN A 61 -7.87 -5.54 7.89
CA ASN A 61 -7.01 -6.71 7.69
C ASN A 61 -7.70 -7.99 8.21
N ASP A 62 -8.24 -7.94 9.44
CA ASP A 62 -8.83 -9.10 10.11
C ASP A 62 -10.17 -9.53 9.52
N HIS A 63 -11.02 -8.57 9.15
CA HIS A 63 -12.41 -8.83 8.78
C HIS A 63 -12.70 -8.73 7.28
N ALA A 64 -11.94 -7.94 6.52
CA ALA A 64 -12.16 -7.71 5.09
C ALA A 64 -11.06 -8.31 4.20
N GLN A 65 -10.05 -8.96 4.78
CA GLN A 65 -8.90 -9.55 4.07
C GLN A 65 -8.18 -8.56 3.12
N LEU A 66 -8.29 -7.26 3.40
CA LEU A 66 -7.55 -6.23 2.68
C LEU A 66 -6.14 -6.27 3.28
N SER A 67 -5.09 -6.55 2.50
CA SER A 67 -3.72 -6.56 3.06
C SER A 67 -3.20 -5.12 3.16
N ILE A 68 -3.60 -4.41 4.22
CA ILE A 68 -3.27 -2.99 4.42
C ILE A 68 -2.12 -2.86 5.43
N ASN A 69 -1.09 -2.12 5.05
CA ASN A 69 -0.01 -1.67 5.93
C ASN A 69 0.01 -0.13 5.98
N ALA A 70 0.75 0.44 6.92
CA ALA A 70 0.99 1.87 7.00
C ALA A 70 2.47 2.19 7.20
N MET A 71 2.90 3.27 6.55
CA MET A 71 4.19 3.91 6.75
C MET A 71 3.95 5.35 7.20
N PHE A 72 4.61 5.75 8.27
CA PHE A 72 4.69 7.14 8.67
C PHE A 72 6.08 7.70 8.41
N PHE A 73 6.14 8.96 7.98
CA PHE A 73 7.40 9.64 7.69
C PHE A 73 7.50 10.98 8.39
N SER A 74 8.72 11.45 8.57
CA SER A 74 8.98 12.79 9.08
C SER A 74 10.17 13.40 8.35
N ALA A 75 10.01 14.64 7.91
CA ALA A 75 11.04 15.42 7.25
C ALA A 75 11.64 16.43 8.23
N PHE A 76 12.97 16.55 8.23
CA PHE A 76 13.71 17.47 9.09
C PHE A 76 14.79 18.20 8.31
N GLU A 77 15.22 19.35 8.79
CA GLU A 77 16.36 20.08 8.24
C GLU A 77 17.40 20.32 9.33
N ASP A 78 18.67 20.11 9.00
CA ASP A 78 19.79 20.42 9.89
C ASP A 78 21.00 20.93 9.09
N GLY A 79 21.43 22.16 9.38
CA GLY A 79 22.58 22.80 8.73
C GLY A 79 22.49 22.92 7.21
N GLY A 80 21.29 23.11 6.66
CA GLY A 80 21.03 23.14 5.21
C GLY A 80 20.91 21.76 4.55
N ASN A 81 20.97 20.68 5.33
CA ASN A 81 20.69 19.32 4.86
C ASN A 81 19.24 18.94 5.17
N HIS A 82 18.55 18.32 4.21
CA HIS A 82 17.20 17.80 4.39
C HIS A 82 17.22 16.29 4.62
N TYR A 83 16.50 15.84 5.64
CA TYR A 83 16.41 14.45 6.06
C TYR A 83 14.97 13.97 5.98
N LEU A 84 14.79 12.71 5.59
CA LEU A 84 13.51 12.01 5.62
C LEU A 84 13.68 10.73 6.43
N SER A 85 12.94 10.62 7.53
CA SER A 85 12.81 9.38 8.30
C SER A 85 11.50 8.69 7.96
N ARG A 86 11.48 7.36 8.12
CA ARG A 86 10.28 6.53 7.97
C ARG A 86 10.22 5.48 9.06
N ALA A 87 9.01 5.08 9.41
CA ALA A 87 8.74 3.90 10.21
C ALA A 87 7.45 3.23 9.75
N TRP A 88 7.38 1.92 9.96
CA TRP A 88 6.30 1.08 9.50
C TRP A 88 5.44 0.63 10.68
N MET A 89 4.14 0.46 10.43
CA MET A 89 3.21 -0.14 11.40
C MET A 89 3.43 -1.65 11.50
N ILE A 90 3.53 -2.33 10.35
CA ILE A 90 3.91 -3.74 10.23
C ILE A 90 5.19 -3.80 9.42
N ASP A 91 6.21 -4.54 9.87
CA ASP A 91 7.47 -4.66 9.16
C ASP A 91 7.21 -5.24 7.75
N PRO A 92 7.63 -4.56 6.65
CA PRO A 92 7.41 -5.07 5.29
C PRO A 92 8.12 -6.40 5.00
N ASP A 93 9.17 -6.73 5.75
CA ASP A 93 9.87 -8.01 5.64
C ASP A 93 9.18 -9.11 6.47
N GLU A 94 8.21 -8.76 7.32
CA GLU A 94 7.34 -9.73 7.96
C GLU A 94 6.37 -10.30 6.90
N PRO A 95 6.33 -11.63 6.70
CA PRO A 95 5.43 -12.21 5.73
C PRO A 95 3.99 -11.82 6.08
N PRO A 96 3.20 -11.29 5.11
CA PRO A 96 1.80 -11.00 5.35
C PRO A 96 1.13 -12.27 5.88
N GLN A 97 0.49 -12.20 7.04
CA GLN A 97 -0.27 -13.35 7.52
C GLN A 97 -1.33 -13.66 6.46
N PRO A 98 -1.34 -14.89 5.90
CA PRO A 98 -2.25 -15.21 4.81
C PRO A 98 -3.67 -15.06 5.33
N ALA A 99 -4.41 -14.12 4.74
CA ALA A 99 -5.83 -13.93 4.98
C ALA A 99 -6.62 -15.06 4.27
N THR A 100 -6.27 -16.33 4.51
CA THR A 100 -6.97 -17.47 3.92
C THR A 100 -8.21 -17.79 4.73
N ARG A 101 -9.24 -16.97 4.59
CA ARG A 101 -10.62 -17.41 4.72
C ARG A 101 -11.34 -16.99 3.44
N LYS A 102 -11.88 -17.97 2.72
CA LYS A 102 -12.78 -17.73 1.58
C LYS A 102 -13.97 -16.92 2.11
N ALA A 103 -13.91 -15.60 2.00
CA ALA A 103 -15.05 -14.75 2.27
C ALA A 103 -16.15 -15.17 1.30
N GLN A 104 -17.27 -15.65 1.82
CA GLN A 104 -18.47 -15.76 1.00
C GLN A 104 -18.77 -14.35 0.51
N LYS A 105 -18.75 -14.19 -0.81
CA LYS A 105 -18.97 -12.93 -1.52
C LYS A 105 -20.37 -12.42 -1.15
N ALA A 106 -20.46 -11.62 -0.09
CA ALA A 106 -21.71 -10.99 0.29
C ALA A 106 -22.11 -10.02 -0.83
N PRO A 107 -23.40 -9.91 -1.18
CA PRO A 107 -23.85 -8.92 -2.13
C PRO A 107 -23.52 -7.52 -1.61
N TRP A 108 -22.94 -6.69 -2.48
CA TRP A 108 -22.58 -5.30 -2.19
C TRP A 108 -23.80 -4.52 -1.67
N ASN A 109 -23.61 -3.71 -0.64
CA ASN A 109 -24.70 -3.04 0.08
C ASN A 109 -25.25 -1.79 -0.61
N GLY A 110 -24.70 -1.38 -1.75
CA GLY A 110 -25.21 -0.22 -2.49
C GLY A 110 -24.67 1.15 -2.05
N GLU A 111 -23.83 1.20 -1.01
CA GLU A 111 -23.46 2.46 -0.37
C GLU A 111 -22.06 2.93 -0.75
N PHE A 112 -21.89 4.25 -0.86
CA PHE A 112 -20.63 4.93 -1.11
C PHE A 112 -20.27 5.77 0.12
N TYR A 113 -19.11 5.54 0.72
CA TYR A 113 -18.57 6.35 1.81
C TYR A 113 -17.42 7.21 1.28
N ALA A 114 -17.50 8.52 1.50
CA ALA A 114 -16.40 9.45 1.30
C ALA A 114 -16.20 10.26 2.59
N SER A 115 -15.02 10.17 3.19
CA SER A 115 -14.64 10.99 4.33
C SER A 115 -13.95 12.26 3.84
N PHE A 116 -14.55 13.41 4.13
CA PHE A 116 -13.92 14.71 3.96
C PHE A 116 -13.33 15.14 5.31
N GLY A 117 -12.01 15.30 5.37
CA GLY A 117 -11.34 15.81 6.57
C GLY A 117 -11.67 17.29 6.77
N ASP A 118 -12.28 17.63 7.90
CA ASP A 118 -12.45 18.99 8.38
C ASP A 118 -11.15 19.42 9.08
N ASP A 119 -10.42 20.36 8.47
CA ASP A 119 -9.19 20.95 9.01
C ASP A 119 -9.51 21.85 10.22
N ARG A 120 -9.62 21.25 11.41
CA ARG A 120 -9.56 21.99 12.67
C ARG A 120 -8.32 21.62 13.47
N PRO A 121 -7.38 22.55 13.70
CA PRO A 121 -6.23 22.28 14.55
C PRO A 121 -6.67 22.36 16.02
N LEU A 122 -6.71 21.23 16.72
CA LEU A 122 -6.67 21.22 18.18
C LEU A 122 -5.20 21.20 18.61
N GLY A 123 -4.76 22.36 19.09
CA GLY A 123 -3.43 22.57 19.63
C GLY A 123 -3.17 21.79 20.93
N ALA A 124 -1.91 21.91 21.35
CA ALA A 124 -1.25 21.32 22.50
C ALA A 124 -0.86 19.84 22.35
N GLY A 125 0.43 19.61 22.11
CA GLY A 125 1.05 18.29 22.24
C GLY A 125 1.08 17.80 23.69
N PRO A 126 1.45 16.53 23.87
CA PRO A 126 2.50 16.25 24.83
C PRO A 126 3.64 15.42 24.22
N ALA A 127 4.82 15.60 24.81
CA ALA A 127 5.99 14.75 24.61
C ALA A 127 5.70 13.32 25.07
N PHE A 128 6.05 12.33 24.25
CA PHE A 128 6.02 10.92 24.64
C PHE A 128 7.41 10.32 24.47
N TRP A 129 8.00 9.91 25.60
CA TRP A 129 9.18 9.07 25.67
C TRP A 129 8.79 7.62 25.39
N PHE A 130 9.44 6.97 24.42
CA PHE A 130 9.41 5.51 24.33
C PHE A 130 10.82 4.93 24.51
N HIS A 131 11.00 4.25 25.63
CA HIS A 131 12.05 3.27 25.86
C HIS A 131 11.68 1.97 25.14
N ARG A 132 12.42 1.59 24.08
CA ARG A 132 13.11 0.28 23.96
C ARG A 132 13.75 0.10 22.58
N ARG A 133 15.07 -0.16 22.67
CA ARG A 133 15.93 -0.97 21.81
C ARG A 133 16.22 -0.48 20.38
N TRP A 134 17.11 0.50 20.34
CA TRP A 134 18.01 0.79 19.23
C TRP A 134 18.66 -0.47 18.62
N ARG A 135 18.51 -0.66 17.31
CA ARG A 135 19.61 -1.15 16.47
C ARG A 135 19.93 -0.05 15.46
N ARG A 136 21.13 0.51 15.66
CA ARG A 136 21.94 1.49 14.92
C ARG A 136 21.31 2.14 13.67
N PRO A 137 21.32 3.48 13.54
CA PRO A 137 21.25 4.11 12.23
C PRO A 137 22.45 3.70 11.39
N LEU A 138 22.22 3.36 10.12
CA LEU A 138 23.27 3.17 9.14
C LEU A 138 23.85 4.55 8.83
N VAL A 139 24.97 4.90 9.47
CA VAL A 139 25.77 6.06 9.11
C VAL A 139 26.48 5.73 7.81
N LEU A 140 26.09 6.39 6.72
CA LEU A 140 26.83 6.34 5.47
C LEU A 140 27.75 7.56 5.42
N GLN A 141 28.93 7.43 6.00
CA GLN A 141 30.06 8.33 5.78
C GLN A 141 31.35 7.64 6.23
N ASP A 142 32.14 7.20 5.25
CA ASP A 142 33.60 7.36 5.17
C ASP A 142 34.11 6.64 3.92
N ALA A 143 33.95 7.29 2.76
CA ALA A 143 34.84 7.08 1.64
C ALA A 143 36.00 8.08 1.82
N GLN A 144 37.11 7.63 2.40
CA GLN A 144 38.36 8.37 2.30
C GLN A 144 38.89 8.28 0.86
N PRO A 145 39.36 9.39 0.26
CA PRO A 145 40.16 9.29 -0.96
C PRO A 145 41.54 8.75 -0.58
N ALA A 146 41.93 7.62 -1.17
CA ALA A 146 43.32 7.23 -1.24
C ALA A 146 44.04 8.17 -2.20
N PHE A 147 45.25 8.56 -1.80
CA PHE A 147 46.21 9.41 -2.52
C PHE A 147 46.47 8.95 -3.96
#